data_AF-A0A969T4Y2-F1
#
_entry.id   AF-A0A969T4Y2-F1
#
_cell.length_a   1.000
_cell.length_b   1.000
_cell.length_c   1.000
_cell.angle_alpha   90.00
_cell.angle_beta   90.00
_cell.angle_gamma   90.00
#
_symmetry.space_group_name_H-M   'P 1'
#
loop_
_entity.id
_entity.type
_entity.pdbx_description
1 polymer ?
#
loop_
_entity_poly.entity_id
_entity_poly.type
_entity_poly.pdbx_seq_one_letter_code
_entity_poly.pdbx_strand_id
1 'polypeptide(L)'
;MEHSEILNNDIIDQYLLHHLTEQEELEFEEHLLFCTNCQAELEKKKALAEIIREKQVKDLIESGTTVRLNNPTRFFSHFILKIAASIVIFLSVFWIITEFSDDAHQKIAKK
;
A
#
# COMPACT_ATOMS: atom_id res chain seq x y z
N MET A 1 -5.73 5.82 -15.65
CA MET A 1 -6.10 4.56 -16.34
C MET A 1 -7.61 4.35 -16.36
N GLU A 2 -8.16 3.94 -17.51
CA GLU A 2 -9.59 3.66 -17.65
C GLU A 2 -9.96 2.21 -17.31
N HIS A 3 -11.20 1.98 -16.86
CA HIS A 3 -11.68 0.64 -16.50
C HIS A 3 -11.60 -0.36 -17.66
N SER A 4 -11.84 0.10 -18.88
CA SER A 4 -11.73 -0.68 -20.12
C SER A 4 -10.30 -1.15 -20.38
N GLU A 5 -9.30 -0.31 -20.09
CA GLU A 5 -7.88 -0.64 -20.26
C GLU A 5 -7.44 -1.70 -19.25
N ILE A 6 -7.92 -1.60 -18.00
CA ILE A 6 -7.61 -2.55 -16.93
C ILE A 6 -8.06 -3.97 -17.29
N LEU A 7 -9.26 -4.10 -17.86
CA LEU A 7 -9.82 -5.39 -18.28
C LEU A 7 -9.15 -5.94 -19.54
N ASN A 8 -8.84 -5.10 -20.52
CA ASN A 8 -8.31 -5.54 -21.80
C ASN A 8 -6.81 -5.87 -21.76
N ASN A 9 -6.05 -5.27 -20.84
CA ASN A 9 -4.60 -5.43 -20.77
C ASN A 9 -4.14 -6.31 -19.59
N ASP A 10 -5.05 -7.06 -18.96
CA ASP A 10 -4.75 -7.93 -17.81
C ASP A 10 -4.00 -7.19 -16.68
N ILE A 11 -4.27 -5.89 -16.48
CA ILE A 11 -3.52 -5.04 -15.53
C ILE A 11 -3.58 -5.60 -14.12
N ILE A 12 -4.70 -6.21 -13.72
CA ILE A 12 -4.86 -6.82 -12.40
C ILE A 12 -3.88 -7.99 -12.21
N ASP A 13 -3.68 -8.82 -13.24
CA ASP A 13 -2.73 -9.94 -13.16
C ASP A 13 -1.29 -9.44 -13.17
N GLN A 14 -0.99 -8.43 -13.98
CA GLN A 14 0.32 -7.79 -13.99
C GLN A 14 0.64 -7.12 -12.65
N TYR A 15 -0.35 -6.49 -12.00
CA TYR A 15 -0.21 -5.91 -10.66
C TYR A 15 0.10 -6.99 -9.63
N LEU A 16 -0.65 -8.11 -9.63
CA LEU A 16 -0.43 -9.22 -8.70
C LEU A 16 0.92 -9.92 -8.90
N LEU A 17 1.44 -9.92 -10.13
CA LEU A 17 2.74 -10.48 -10.49
C LEU A 17 3.90 -9.47 -10.39
N HIS A 18 3.64 -8.23 -9.98
CA HIS A 18 4.62 -7.13 -9.92
C HIS A 18 5.35 -6.89 -11.25
N HIS A 19 4.60 -6.96 -12.36
CA HIS A 19 5.10 -6.70 -13.71
C HIS A 19 4.78 -5.30 -14.22
N LEU A 20 3.95 -4.53 -13.50
CA LEU A 20 3.68 -3.14 -13.84
C LEU A 20 4.90 -2.26 -13.57
N THR A 21 5.07 -1.22 -14.38
CA THR A 21 6.00 -0.13 -14.06
C THR A 21 5.50 0.66 -12.85
N GLU A 22 6.38 1.39 -12.16
CA GLU A 22 6.01 2.22 -11.01
C GLU A 22 4.89 3.23 -11.35
N GLN A 23 4.87 3.74 -12.58
CA GLN A 23 3.85 4.67 -13.04
C GLN A 23 2.50 3.97 -13.27
N GLU A 24 2.49 2.82 -13.94
CA GLU A 24 1.26 2.04 -14.17
C GLU A 24 0.68 1.51 -12.86
N GLU A 25 1.54 1.11 -11.92
CA GLU A 25 1.14 0.71 -10.58
C GLU A 25 0.43 1.85 -9.85
N LEU A 26 1.02 3.05 -9.85
CA LEU A 26 0.41 4.24 -9.24
C LEU A 26 -0.95 4.56 -9.88
N GLU A 27 -1.03 4.58 -11.21
CA GLU A 27 -2.28 4.88 -11.92
C GLU A 27 -3.38 3.84 -11.66
N PHE A 28 -2.99 2.57 -11.51
CA PHE A 28 -3.91 1.49 -11.15
C PHE A 28 -4.37 1.61 -9.69
N GLU A 29 -3.46 1.92 -8.76
CA GLU A 29 -3.79 2.14 -7.35
C GLU A 29 -4.73 3.34 -7.16
N GLU A 30 -4.50 4.43 -7.88
CA GLU A 30 -5.42 5.58 -7.92
C GLU A 30 -6.82 5.18 -8.43
N HIS A 31 -6.89 4.35 -9.47
CA HIS A 31 -8.17 3.82 -9.97
C HIS A 31 -8.88 2.97 -8.91
N LEU A 32 -8.14 2.13 -8.19
CA LEU A 32 -8.68 1.28 -7.13
C LEU A 32 -9.31 2.10 -6.01
N LEU A 33 -8.87 3.33 -5.71
CA LEU A 33 -9.49 4.16 -4.68
C LEU A 33 -10.96 4.47 -4.96
N PHE A 34 -11.38 4.47 -6.23
CA PHE A 34 -12.71 4.92 -6.65
C PHE A 34 -13.54 3.84 -7.36
N CYS A 35 -12.93 2.76 -7.85
CA CYS A 35 -13.65 1.70 -8.57
C CYS A 35 -13.82 0.41 -7.73
N THR A 36 -15.01 0.25 -7.14
CA THR A 36 -15.37 -0.94 -6.35
C THR A 36 -15.35 -2.23 -7.16
N ASN A 37 -15.60 -2.16 -8.47
CA ASN A 37 -15.59 -3.34 -9.34
C ASN A 37 -14.15 -3.87 -9.50
N CYS A 38 -13.18 -2.99 -9.75
CA CYS A 38 -11.78 -3.38 -9.83
C CYS A 38 -11.23 -3.86 -8.48
N GLN A 39 -11.67 -3.25 -7.36
CA GLN A 39 -11.35 -3.76 -6.02
C GLN A 39 -11.85 -5.20 -5.82
N ALA A 40 -13.12 -5.47 -6.14
CA ALA A 40 -13.71 -6.79 -5.98
C ALA A 40 -13.01 -7.85 -6.85
N GLU A 41 -12.67 -7.51 -8.09
CA GLU A 41 -11.98 -8.43 -8.99
C GLU A 41 -10.54 -8.72 -8.54
N LEU A 42 -9.83 -7.68 -8.05
CA LEU A 42 -8.50 -7.84 -7.45
C LEU A 42 -8.55 -8.78 -6.23
N GLU A 43 -9.48 -8.58 -5.31
CA GLU A 43 -9.63 -9.42 -4.11
C GLU A 43 -9.98 -10.87 -4.47
N LYS A 44 -10.84 -11.09 -5.46
CA LYS A 44 -11.15 -12.44 -5.97
C LYS A 44 -9.90 -13.14 -6.51
N LYS A 45 -9.07 -12.45 -7.29
CA LYS A 45 -7.82 -13.01 -7.83
C LYS A 45 -6.78 -13.26 -6.73
N LYS A 46 -6.66 -12.38 -5.73
CA LYS A 46 -5.81 -12.60 -4.54
C LYS A 46 -6.23 -13.86 -3.78
N ALA A 47 -7.54 -14.05 -3.54
CA ALA A 47 -8.04 -15.23 -2.84
C ALA A 47 -7.69 -16.53 -3.59
N LEU A 48 -7.78 -16.53 -4.92
CA LEU A 48 -7.36 -17.68 -5.74
C LEU A 48 -5.85 -17.94 -5.61
N ALA A 49 -5.03 -16.90 -5.65
CA ALA A 49 -3.58 -17.04 -5.49
C ALA A 49 -3.19 -17.57 -4.10
N GLU A 50 -3.89 -17.16 -3.05
CA GLU A 50 -3.70 -17.68 -1.68
C GLU A 50 -4.06 -19.17 -1.61
N ILE A 51 -5.20 -19.59 -2.17
CA ILE A 51 -5.62 -21.00 -2.18
C ILE A 51 -4.60 -21.87 -2.90
N ILE A 52 -4.06 -21.40 -4.03
CA ILE A 52 -3.01 -22.12 -4.77
C ILE A 52 -1.75 -22.25 -3.92
N ARG A 53 -1.34 -21.16 -3.25
CA ARG A 53 -0.16 -21.15 -2.38
C ARG A 53 -0.32 -22.11 -1.20
N GLU A 54 -1.49 -22.10 -0.55
CA GLU A 54 -1.79 -22.99 0.58
C GLU A 54 -1.73 -24.46 0.16
N LYS A 55 -2.30 -24.79 -1.01
CA LYS A 55 -2.20 -26.16 -1.57
C LYS A 55 -0.77 -26.56 -1.86
N GLN A 56 0.01 -25.70 -2.51
CA GLN A 56 1.43 -25.98 -2.79
C GLN A 56 2.22 -26.20 -1.50
N VAL A 57 2.00 -25.38 -0.47
CA VAL A 57 2.66 -25.55 0.83
C VAL A 57 2.26 -26.87 1.47
N LYS A 58 0.98 -27.25 1.42
CA LYS A 58 0.49 -28.52 1.96
C LYS A 58 1.13 -29.71 1.25
N ASP A 59 1.19 -29.67 -0.08
CA ASP A 59 1.82 -30.72 -0.89
C ASP A 59 3.33 -30.81 -0.61
N LEU A 60 4.01 -29.68 -0.38
CA LEU A 60 5.45 -29.63 -0.08
C LEU A 60 5.78 -30.12 1.34
N ILE A 61 4.92 -29.86 2.31
CA ILE A 61 5.01 -30.43 3.66
C ILE A 61 4.83 -31.95 3.61
N GLU A 62 3.87 -32.43 2.82
CA GLU A 62 3.62 -33.86 2.62
C GLU A 62 4.74 -34.55 1.82
N SER A 63 5.43 -33.80 0.95
CA SER A 63 6.54 -34.27 0.11
C SER A 63 7.94 -34.13 0.76
N GLY A 64 8.05 -33.66 2.00
CA GLY A 64 9.32 -33.58 2.75
C GLY A 64 10.40 -32.69 2.13
N THR A 65 10.04 -31.77 1.23
CA THR A 65 10.99 -30.87 0.55
C THR A 65 11.04 -29.53 1.27
N THR A 66 12.23 -29.13 1.72
CA THR A 66 12.45 -27.85 2.41
C THR A 66 12.28 -26.70 1.43
N VAL A 67 11.08 -26.12 1.40
CA VAL A 67 10.79 -24.92 0.61
C VAL A 67 11.55 -23.75 1.22
N ARG A 68 12.59 -23.30 0.53
CA ARG A 68 13.28 -22.06 0.84
C ARG A 68 12.34 -20.91 0.46
N LEU A 69 11.47 -20.52 1.40
CA LEU A 69 10.61 -19.35 1.25
C LEU A 69 11.51 -18.12 1.04
N ASN A 70 11.56 -17.66 -0.21
CA ASN A 70 12.19 -16.41 -0.57
C ASN A 70 11.36 -15.28 0.05
N ASN A 71 11.87 -14.70 1.13
CA ASN A 71 11.16 -13.71 1.93
C ASN A 71 11.08 -12.37 1.15
N PRO A 72 9.91 -11.84 0.79
CA PRO A 72 9.79 -10.59 0.01
C PRO A 72 9.96 -9.32 0.88
N THR A 73 10.67 -9.41 2.02
CA THR A 73 10.73 -8.37 3.06
C THR A 73 11.52 -7.11 2.69
N ARG A 74 11.98 -6.96 1.44
CA ARG A 74 12.72 -5.76 1.01
C ARG A 74 11.84 -4.55 0.67
N PHE A 75 10.57 -4.73 0.32
CA PHE A 75 9.75 -3.63 -0.22
C PHE A 75 8.97 -2.80 0.84
N PHE A 76 8.61 -3.39 1.98
CA PHE A 76 7.91 -2.66 3.06
C PHE A 76 8.76 -1.56 3.72
N SER A 77 10.09 -1.56 3.52
CA SER A 77 10.97 -0.56 4.12
C SER A 77 10.76 0.85 3.51
N HIS A 78 10.45 0.95 2.21
CA HIS A 78 10.29 2.24 1.54
C HIS A 78 8.94 2.90 1.87
N PHE A 79 7.89 2.11 2.09
CA PHE A 79 6.57 2.61 2.46
C PHE A 79 6.54 3.16 3.90
N ILE A 80 7.15 2.44 4.85
CA ILE A 80 7.26 2.88 6.25
C ILE A 80 8.13 4.14 6.37
N LEU A 81 9.21 4.25 5.58
CA LEU A 81 10.10 5.42 5.60
C LEU A 81 9.38 6.71 5.15
N LYS A 82 8.56 6.63 4.08
CA LYS A 82 7.81 7.79 3.56
C LYS A 82 6.73 8.27 4.53
N ILE A 83 6.02 7.35 5.18
CA ILE A 83 5.00 7.68 6.19
C ILE A 83 5.66 8.33 7.42
N ALA A 84 6.78 7.79 7.90
CA ALA A 84 7.49 8.34 9.05
C ALA A 84 7.97 9.79 8.79
N ALA A 85 8.50 10.08 7.60
CA ALA A 85 8.94 11.43 7.24
C ALA A 85 7.76 12.43 7.21
N SER A 86 6.60 12.02 6.70
CA SER A 86 5.40 12.87 6.63
C SER A 86 4.86 13.22 8.03
N ILE A 87 4.82 12.25 8.94
CA ILE A 87 4.36 12.47 10.33
C ILE A 87 5.27 13.46 11.07
N VAL A 88 6.59 13.37 10.89
CA VAL A 88 7.54 14.28 11.54
C VAL A 88 7.34 15.73 11.09
N ILE A 89 7.09 15.95 9.80
CA ILE A 89 6.79 17.29 9.27
C ILE A 89 5.46 17.81 9.82
N PHE A 90 4.44 16.96 9.90
CA PHE A 90 3.14 17.36 10.45
C PHE A 90 3.25 17.75 11.93
N LEU A 91 3.98 16.97 12.72
CA LEU A 91 4.18 17.26 14.14
C LEU A 91 5.00 18.54 14.36
N SER A 92 6.01 18.81 13.54
CA SER A 92 6.81 20.04 13.67
C SER A 92 6.00 21.30 13.36
N VAL A 93 5.19 21.26 12.30
CA VAL A 93 4.27 22.37 11.96
C VAL A 93 3.22 22.56 13.05
N PHE A 94 2.64 21.46 13.55
CA PHE A 94 1.65 21.51 14.61
C PHE A 94 2.22 22.16 15.88
N TRP A 95 3.45 21.79 16.27
CA TRP A 95 4.12 22.36 17.43
C TRP A 95 4.40 23.86 17.30
N ILE A 96 4.81 24.32 16.10
CA ILE A 96 5.02 25.74 15.83
C ILE A 96 3.73 26.54 15.96
N ILE A 97 2.60 25.99 15.49
CA ILE A 97 1.29 26.64 15.59
C ILE A 97 0.85 26.75 17.05
N THR A 98 1.06 25.72 17.86
CA THR A 98 0.67 25.75 19.27
C THR A 98 1.50 26.76 20.08
N GLU A 99 2.81 26.85 19.85
CA GLU A 99 3.68 27.81 20.53
C GLU A 99 3.26 29.26 20.22
N PHE A 100 2.92 29.54 18.95
CA PHE A 100 2.49 30.87 18.53
C PHE A 100 1.11 31.26 19.12
N SER A 101 0.26 30.27 19.41
CA SER A 101 -1.05 30.49 20.03
C SER A 101 -0.92 30.92 21.51
N ASP A 102 0.04 30.36 22.24
CA ASP A 102 0.25 30.71 23.67
C ASP A 102 0.75 32.15 23.83
N ASP A 103 1.63 32.63 22.93
CA ASP A 103 2.10 34.02 22.93
C ASP A 103 0.97 35.04 22.67
N ALA A 104 -0.02 34.66 21.87
CA ALA A 104 -1.17 35.50 21.58
C ALA A 104 -2.08 35.67 22.82
N HIS A 105 -2.28 34.61 23.60
CA HIS A 105 -3.09 34.66 24.81
C HIS A 105 -2.45 35.48 25.93
N GLN A 106 -1.11 35.45 26.06
CA GLN A 106 -0.42 36.21 27.11
C GLN A 106 -0.52 37.74 26.93
N LYS A 107 -0.60 38.23 25.68
CA LYS A 107 -0.73 39.67 25.39
C LYS A 107 -2.12 40.24 25.65
N ILE A 108 -3.17 39.41 25.61
CA ILE A 108 -4.54 39.84 25.88
C ILE A 108 -4.81 39.90 27.39
N ALA A 109 -4.19 39.05 28.20
CA ALA A 109 -4.40 39.01 29.65
C ALA A 109 -3.72 40.14 30.45
N LYS A 110 -2.82 40.93 29.84
CA LYS A 110 -2.07 42.03 30.49
C LYS A 110 -2.62 43.43 30.22
N LYS A 111 -3.80 43.55 29.62
CA LYS A 111 -4.45 44.84 29.30
C LYS A 111 -5.77 44.97 30.03
#